data_AF-A0A0A1D211-F1
#
_entry.id   AF-A0A0A1D211-F1
#
_cell.length_a   1.000
_cell.length_b   1.000
_cell.length_c   1.000
_cell.angle_alpha   90.00
_cell.angle_beta   90.00
_cell.angle_gamma   90.00
#
_symmetry.space_group_name_H-M   'P 1'
#
loop_
_entity.id
_entity.type
_entity.pdbx_description
1 polymer ?
#
loop_
_entity_poly.entity_id
_entity_poly.type
_entity_poly.pdbx_seq_one_letter_code
_entity_poly.pdbx_strand_id
1 'polypeptide(L)'
;MPATAFPQHDADAAPVVVPALQHWEPAPGTLALRDGFTVVWNDVALADTARTLMAEIAELAGLSGSAGGAVRSAAAPAFGAIRPVDTAGTAAGAIELVLDPALDLGAAPATAAGEGYVLEVGDGVVLKARTATGVYWATRSLLQMLLAPEGLARGTAVDWPNYPVRGFMLDVGRRFSRPEYLADLVRFMSWHKLNTFMVHLNDNEIAKDTGRNWSEAQSAFRLESENPALAGLVATDGSYSRAEWDTLEDLAARHHVTLVPEIDVPAHSRSLIAWRPELGLNGGDSDMLDLSKQETVELVKELFTEFVPWFRSPMVNFGADEYSKDHHSEYRDFFNVISAHLQDLGKAPVAWGSLTAMANGAPNPGEGFDRTPIICSWNNDWYSGRAATADGYKVINTNDVLLYIVPFADYYHGGPLDAEALFTSWEPHVFGEDQDLEPGHPQLLGAASALWNDLVLRDYDEHTMHAMIEPAFGVLAQKMWRGPVPGMDFEVFTQGAQTVSAWPGRTFVK
;
A
#
# COMPACT_ATOMS: atom_id res chain seq x y z
N MET A 1 25.05 -27.16 1.41
CA MET A 1 24.35 -27.63 2.62
C MET A 1 22.90 -27.18 2.49
N PRO A 2 21.89 -27.98 2.85
CA PRO A 2 20.51 -27.49 2.81
C PRO A 2 20.40 -26.32 3.81
N ALA A 3 19.84 -25.20 3.36
CA ALA A 3 19.61 -24.03 4.20
C ALA A 3 18.76 -24.46 5.42
N THR A 4 19.27 -24.22 6.62
CA THR A 4 18.56 -24.51 7.87
C THR A 4 17.34 -23.60 7.95
N ALA A 5 16.15 -24.20 8.01
CA ALA A 5 14.92 -23.47 8.32
C ALA A 5 15.03 -22.84 9.72
N PHE A 6 14.60 -21.58 9.85
CA PHE A 6 14.55 -20.92 11.15
C PHE A 6 13.49 -21.56 12.05
N PRO A 7 13.77 -21.80 13.34
CA PRO A 7 12.75 -22.26 14.29
C PRO A 7 11.66 -21.19 14.47
N GLN A 8 10.40 -21.61 14.63
CA GLN A 8 9.32 -20.72 15.06
C GLN A 8 9.56 -20.31 16.52
N HIS A 9 9.35 -19.02 16.85
CA HIS A 9 9.45 -18.50 18.22
C HIS A 9 8.09 -18.20 18.82
N ASP A 10 8.03 -18.28 20.16
CA ASP A 10 6.86 -18.04 20.98
C ASP A 10 6.61 -16.53 21.14
N ALA A 11 5.34 -16.10 21.17
CA ALA A 11 4.97 -14.68 21.22
C ALA A 11 5.54 -13.95 22.44
N ASP A 12 5.69 -14.64 23.57
CA ASP A 12 6.16 -14.08 24.84
C ASP A 12 7.67 -13.74 24.88
N ALA A 13 8.46 -14.20 23.90
CA ALA A 13 9.92 -14.04 23.91
C ALA A 13 10.45 -12.94 22.98
N ALA A 14 9.58 -12.37 22.12
CA ALA A 14 9.96 -11.39 21.10
C ALA A 14 9.60 -9.95 21.48
N PRO A 15 10.36 -8.94 20.99
CA PRO A 15 9.98 -7.54 21.13
C PRO A 15 8.62 -7.29 20.48
N VAL A 16 7.82 -6.41 21.08
CA VAL A 16 6.54 -5.99 20.51
C VAL A 16 6.81 -5.12 19.28
N VAL A 17 6.42 -5.62 18.11
CA VAL A 17 6.40 -4.92 16.83
C VAL A 17 5.17 -5.35 16.05
N VAL A 18 4.61 -4.41 15.28
CA VAL A 18 3.49 -4.63 14.36
C VAL A 18 3.90 -4.16 12.96
N PRO A 19 4.01 -5.08 11.98
CA PRO A 19 3.84 -6.53 12.09
C PRO A 19 4.89 -7.22 12.97
N ALA A 20 4.51 -8.36 13.55
CA ALA A 20 5.40 -9.24 14.32
C ALA A 20 6.51 -9.80 13.43
N LEU A 21 7.69 -9.98 14.01
CA LEU A 21 8.88 -10.51 13.31
C LEU A 21 8.66 -11.94 12.83
N GLN A 22 9.24 -12.29 11.68
CA GLN A 22 9.33 -13.68 11.22
C GLN A 22 10.13 -14.56 12.20
N HIS A 23 11.26 -14.04 12.69
CA HIS A 23 12.14 -14.75 13.62
C HIS A 23 12.80 -13.77 14.60
N TRP A 24 12.97 -14.21 15.85
CA TRP A 24 13.69 -13.50 16.90
C TRP A 24 14.54 -14.46 17.74
N GLU A 25 15.85 -14.25 17.78
CA GLU A 25 16.76 -14.96 18.69
C GLU A 25 17.14 -14.05 19.86
N PRO A 26 16.61 -14.28 21.08
CA PRO A 26 16.89 -13.40 22.21
C PRO A 26 18.33 -13.55 22.71
N ALA A 27 18.90 -12.43 23.18
CA ALA A 27 20.16 -12.40 23.90
C ALA A 27 19.97 -11.73 25.29
N PRO A 28 20.80 -12.08 26.30
CA PRO A 28 20.63 -11.51 27.64
C PRO A 28 20.82 -9.99 27.69
N GLY A 29 19.89 -9.31 28.36
CA GLY A 29 19.98 -7.89 28.72
C GLY A 29 19.25 -6.94 27.77
N THR A 30 19.31 -5.66 28.10
CA THR A 30 18.71 -4.58 27.31
C THR A 30 19.77 -3.53 26.94
N LEU A 31 19.55 -2.82 25.84
CA LEU A 31 20.31 -1.66 25.41
C LEU A 31 19.46 -0.40 25.62
N ALA A 32 20.01 0.56 26.35
CA ALA A 32 19.42 1.90 26.47
C ALA A 32 20.12 2.83 25.48
N LEU A 33 19.39 3.28 24.45
CA LEU A 33 19.84 4.37 23.58
C LEU A 33 19.77 5.69 24.36
N ARG A 34 20.76 6.58 24.18
CA ARG A 34 20.87 7.83 24.95
C ARG A 34 21.20 9.01 24.05
N ASP A 35 21.06 10.22 24.60
CA ASP A 35 21.59 11.43 23.97
C ASP A 35 23.06 11.27 23.59
N GLY A 36 23.41 11.77 22.41
CA GLY A 36 24.74 11.61 21.81
C GLY A 36 24.92 10.32 21.01
N PHE A 37 23.85 9.53 20.79
CA PHE A 37 23.94 8.37 19.89
C PHE A 37 24.37 8.78 18.48
N THR A 38 24.94 7.83 17.74
CA THR A 38 25.34 8.06 16.35
C THR A 38 24.62 7.14 15.39
N VAL A 39 24.18 7.68 14.25
CA VAL A 39 23.75 6.88 13.09
C VAL A 39 24.84 6.93 12.03
N VAL A 40 25.34 5.76 11.64
CA VAL A 40 26.34 5.59 10.58
C VAL A 40 25.80 4.66 9.50
N TRP A 41 26.28 4.81 8.27
CA TRP A 41 25.89 3.96 7.15
C TRP A 41 27.07 3.67 6.24
N ASN A 42 27.05 2.50 5.57
CA ASN A 42 28.11 2.05 4.68
C ASN A 42 27.96 2.49 3.22
N ASP A 43 26.74 2.83 2.79
CA ASP A 43 26.41 3.19 1.40
C ASP A 43 25.61 4.49 1.31
N VAL A 44 25.96 5.37 0.36
CA VAL A 44 25.32 6.67 0.17
C VAL A 44 23.81 6.59 -0.08
N ALA A 45 23.33 5.47 -0.63
CA ALA A 45 21.90 5.20 -0.84
C ALA A 45 21.10 5.18 0.48
N LEU A 46 21.76 4.98 1.63
CA LEU A 46 21.13 4.95 2.95
C LEU A 46 21.15 6.30 3.67
N ALA A 47 21.70 7.35 3.06
CA ALA A 47 21.86 8.64 3.71
C ALA A 47 20.52 9.31 4.05
N ASP A 48 19.51 9.19 3.19
CA ASP A 48 18.15 9.68 3.47
C ASP A 48 17.48 8.85 4.57
N THR A 49 17.57 7.52 4.51
CA THR A 49 17.07 6.62 5.57
C THR A 49 17.68 6.95 6.93
N ALA A 50 18.98 7.23 6.99
CA ALA A 50 19.67 7.63 8.22
C ALA A 50 19.15 8.96 8.78
N ARG A 51 18.94 9.97 7.91
CA ARG A 51 18.39 11.27 8.32
C ARG A 51 16.97 11.16 8.83
N THR A 52 16.13 10.40 8.12
CA THR A 52 14.75 10.11 8.51
C THR A 52 14.70 9.42 9.87
N LEU A 53 15.48 8.34 10.05
CA LEU A 53 15.57 7.62 11.32
C LEU A 53 15.98 8.53 12.48
N MET A 54 16.97 9.42 12.30
CA MET A 54 17.35 10.35 13.35
C MET A 54 16.21 11.30 13.75
N ALA A 55 15.50 11.85 12.77
CA ALA A 55 14.39 12.76 13.02
C ALA A 55 13.25 12.07 13.78
N GLU A 56 12.97 10.81 13.42
CA GLU A 56 11.90 10.01 14.05
C GLU A 56 12.29 9.53 15.45
N ILE A 57 13.56 9.19 15.70
CA ILE A 57 14.05 8.93 17.06
C ILE A 57 13.91 10.18 17.93
N ALA A 58 14.25 11.36 17.40
CA ALA A 58 14.10 12.61 18.13
C ALA A 58 12.64 12.91 18.47
N GLU A 59 11.71 12.64 17.55
CA GLU A 59 10.27 12.83 17.76
C GLU A 59 9.69 11.83 18.77
N LEU A 60 9.96 10.53 18.60
CA LEU A 60 9.33 9.48 19.40
C LEU A 60 9.97 9.29 20.78
N ALA A 61 11.30 9.39 20.87
CA ALA A 61 12.05 9.10 22.08
C ALA A 61 12.63 10.35 22.76
N GLY A 62 12.53 11.53 22.12
CA GLY A 62 13.11 12.77 22.65
C GLY A 62 14.65 12.78 22.69
N LEU A 63 15.29 11.85 21.96
CA LEU A 63 16.74 11.68 21.99
C LEU A 63 17.41 12.47 20.86
N SER A 64 18.53 13.13 21.18
CA SER A 64 19.34 13.85 20.22
C SER A 64 20.61 13.07 19.87
N GLY A 65 20.91 12.95 18.58
CA GLY A 65 22.07 12.23 18.08
C GLY A 65 22.81 12.98 16.98
N SER A 66 23.78 12.31 16.36
CA SER A 66 24.48 12.79 15.18
C SER A 66 24.54 11.74 14.08
N ALA A 67 24.51 12.18 12.82
CA ALA A 67 24.66 11.32 11.65
C ALA A 67 26.02 11.57 11.00
N GLY A 68 26.70 10.49 10.62
CA GLY A 68 27.96 10.57 9.88
C GLY A 68 28.12 9.40 8.92
N GLY A 69 28.22 9.68 7.62
CA GLY A 69 28.56 8.66 6.64
C GLY A 69 29.99 8.22 6.83
N ALA A 70 30.21 6.93 7.07
CA ALA A 70 31.52 6.33 6.96
C ALA A 70 31.49 5.49 5.69
N VAL A 71 32.14 5.94 4.61
CA VAL A 71 32.39 5.10 3.43
C VAL A 71 33.37 4.01 3.88
N ARG A 72 32.86 2.99 4.56
CA ARG A 72 33.60 1.80 4.97
C ARG A 72 33.47 0.78 3.85
N SER A 73 34.57 0.12 3.50
CA SER A 73 34.47 -1.02 2.59
C SER A 73 33.63 -2.12 3.27
N ALA A 74 32.82 -2.82 2.48
CA ALA A 74 31.94 -3.92 2.91
C ALA A 74 32.66 -5.10 3.61
N ALA A 75 33.99 -5.02 3.79
CA ALA A 75 34.84 -6.03 4.43
C ALA A 75 35.28 -5.63 5.86
N ALA A 76 34.70 -4.59 6.46
CA ALA A 76 34.98 -4.27 7.87
C ALA A 76 34.49 -5.41 8.78
N PRO A 77 35.25 -5.78 9.83
CA PRO A 77 34.88 -6.91 10.68
C PRO A 77 33.53 -6.68 11.38
N ALA A 78 32.83 -7.78 11.63
CA ALA A 78 31.58 -7.82 12.39
C ALA A 78 31.69 -7.09 13.75
N PHE A 79 30.58 -6.45 14.16
CA PHE A 79 30.24 -5.89 15.48
C PHE A 79 31.41 -5.52 16.42
N GLY A 80 31.53 -4.22 16.78
CA GLY A 80 32.27 -3.80 17.99
C GLY A 80 33.40 -2.77 17.84
N ALA A 81 33.67 -2.24 16.63
CA ALA A 81 34.76 -1.27 16.42
C ALA A 81 34.34 0.21 16.57
N ILE A 82 33.06 0.52 16.79
CA ILE A 82 32.58 1.88 17.02
C ILE A 82 31.86 1.93 18.37
N ARG A 83 32.55 2.50 19.36
CA ARG A 83 31.93 2.99 20.59
C ARG A 83 31.99 4.52 20.52
N PRO A 84 30.95 5.21 20.06
CA PRO A 84 30.84 6.63 20.31
C PRO A 84 30.67 6.79 21.82
N VAL A 85 31.70 7.34 22.45
CA VAL A 85 31.71 7.59 23.89
C VAL A 85 31.20 9.02 24.09
N ASP A 86 30.23 9.21 24.97
CA ASP A 86 29.79 10.54 25.38
C ASP A 86 30.91 11.27 26.15
N THR A 87 30.69 12.55 26.43
CA THR A 87 31.63 13.39 27.21
C THR A 87 31.86 12.91 28.64
N ALA A 88 31.06 11.95 29.14
CA ALA A 88 31.14 11.37 30.48
C ALA A 88 31.85 9.99 30.51
N GLY A 89 32.30 9.47 29.35
CA GLY A 89 33.01 8.19 29.28
C GLY A 89 32.11 6.96 29.12
N THR A 90 30.80 7.12 28.90
CA THR A 90 29.85 6.03 28.65
C THR A 90 29.48 5.94 27.15
N ALA A 91 29.27 4.74 26.61
CA ALA A 91 28.85 4.59 25.22
C ALA A 91 27.40 5.08 25.07
N ALA A 92 27.15 6.09 24.22
CA ALA A 92 25.81 6.64 23.98
C ALA A 92 24.90 5.71 23.14
N GLY A 93 25.49 4.67 22.55
CA GLY A 93 24.87 3.76 21.58
C GLY A 93 25.20 4.18 20.15
N ALA A 94 25.31 3.19 19.25
CA ALA A 94 25.51 3.39 17.82
C ALA A 94 24.46 2.60 17.05
N ILE A 95 23.94 3.19 15.98
CA ILE A 95 23.07 2.53 15.00
C ILE A 95 23.82 2.51 13.67
N GLU A 96 24.02 1.33 13.11
CA GLU A 96 24.67 1.13 11.82
C GLU A 96 23.66 0.63 10.78
N LEU A 97 23.55 1.35 9.66
CA LEU A 97 22.76 0.95 8.51
C LEU A 97 23.68 0.31 7.45
N VAL A 98 23.38 -0.93 7.07
CA VAL A 98 24.23 -1.73 6.18
C VAL A 98 23.44 -2.19 4.96
N LEU A 99 23.83 -1.70 3.79
CA LEU A 99 23.45 -2.29 2.52
C LEU A 99 24.43 -3.42 2.19
N ASP A 100 23.94 -4.66 2.21
CA ASP A 100 24.70 -5.85 1.87
C ASP A 100 23.92 -6.68 0.83
N PRO A 101 24.15 -6.44 -0.48
CA PRO A 101 23.49 -7.18 -1.56
C PRO A 101 23.71 -8.70 -1.51
N ALA A 102 24.73 -9.18 -0.79
CA ALA A 102 25.06 -10.60 -0.65
C ALA A 102 24.51 -11.22 0.66
N LEU A 103 23.81 -10.46 1.49
CA LEU A 103 23.28 -10.91 2.79
C LEU A 103 22.48 -12.21 2.63
N ASP A 104 22.84 -13.25 3.38
CA ASP A 104 22.05 -14.48 3.41
C ASP A 104 20.92 -14.37 4.44
N LEU A 105 19.68 -14.52 3.98
CA LEU A 105 18.47 -14.53 4.82
C LEU A 105 17.94 -15.96 5.00
N GLY A 106 18.75 -16.99 4.71
CA GLY A 106 18.38 -18.40 4.85
C GLY A 106 17.36 -18.88 3.82
N ALA A 107 16.54 -19.88 4.18
CA ALA A 107 15.50 -20.46 3.32
C ALA A 107 14.24 -19.56 3.17
N ALA A 108 14.42 -18.25 3.17
CA ALA A 108 13.33 -17.27 3.12
C ALA A 108 12.68 -17.20 1.73
N PRO A 109 11.39 -16.81 1.62
CA PRO A 109 10.67 -16.68 0.36
C PRO A 109 11.25 -15.56 -0.53
N ALA A 110 10.83 -15.52 -1.80
CA ALA A 110 11.31 -14.54 -2.78
C ALA A 110 11.13 -13.08 -2.34
N THR A 111 10.10 -12.77 -1.55
CA THR A 111 9.86 -11.45 -0.95
C THR A 111 10.99 -10.98 -0.03
N ALA A 112 11.68 -11.91 0.65
CA ALA A 112 12.83 -11.59 1.48
C ALA A 112 14.00 -11.01 0.67
N ALA A 113 14.11 -11.35 -0.61
CA ALA A 113 15.16 -10.78 -1.46
C ALA A 113 14.95 -9.27 -1.72
N GLY A 114 13.70 -8.79 -1.71
CA GLY A 114 13.37 -7.39 -1.97
C GLY A 114 13.22 -6.53 -0.72
N GLU A 115 12.65 -7.10 0.36
CA GLU A 115 12.21 -6.33 1.52
C GLU A 115 12.71 -6.91 2.86
N GLY A 116 13.40 -8.05 2.83
CA GLY A 116 13.88 -8.71 4.04
C GLY A 116 15.10 -8.03 4.66
N TYR A 117 15.22 -8.16 5.98
CA TYR A 117 16.29 -7.53 6.75
C TYR A 117 16.70 -8.37 7.97
N VAL A 118 17.85 -8.00 8.54
CA VAL A 118 18.30 -8.47 9.85
C VAL A 118 18.48 -7.25 10.76
N LEU A 119 17.95 -7.33 11.97
CA LEU A 119 18.10 -6.33 13.03
C LEU A 119 18.83 -6.99 14.20
N GLU A 120 19.98 -6.47 14.58
CA GLU A 120 20.79 -6.98 15.69
C GLU A 120 20.89 -5.92 16.79
N VAL A 121 20.53 -6.29 18.02
CA VAL A 121 20.69 -5.45 19.21
C VAL A 121 21.69 -6.10 20.16
N GLY A 122 22.83 -5.44 20.37
CA GLY A 122 23.88 -5.85 21.31
C GLY A 122 24.37 -4.67 22.14
N ASP A 123 25.67 -4.36 22.05
CA ASP A 123 26.23 -3.10 22.58
C ASP A 123 25.88 -1.87 21.70
N GLY A 124 25.29 -2.11 20.54
CA GLY A 124 24.73 -1.13 19.60
C GLY A 124 23.63 -1.79 18.78
N VAL A 125 23.20 -1.14 17.70
CA VAL A 125 22.17 -1.65 16.78
C VAL A 125 22.75 -1.74 15.37
N VAL A 126 22.54 -2.87 14.69
CA VAL A 126 22.87 -3.03 13.26
C VAL A 126 21.62 -3.38 12.50
N LEU A 127 21.31 -2.60 11.48
CA LEU A 127 20.19 -2.80 10.56
C LEU A 127 20.78 -3.12 9.18
N LYS A 128 20.66 -4.37 8.74
CA LYS A 128 21.28 -4.84 7.50
C LYS A 128 20.27 -5.48 6.55
N ALA A 129 20.38 -5.20 5.26
CA ALA A 129 19.52 -5.79 4.24
C ALA A 129 20.19 -5.80 2.85
N ARG A 130 19.61 -6.57 1.93
CA ARG A 130 20.02 -6.59 0.51
C ARG A 130 19.67 -5.32 -0.24
N THR A 131 18.64 -4.61 0.21
CA THR A 131 18.06 -3.43 -0.45
C THR A 131 17.91 -2.29 0.53
N ALA A 132 17.86 -1.06 0.03
CA ALA A 132 17.53 0.11 0.85
C ALA A 132 16.15 -0.03 1.51
N THR A 133 15.18 -0.65 0.82
CA THR A 133 13.86 -0.96 1.36
C THR A 133 13.90 -1.88 2.58
N GLY A 134 14.69 -2.96 2.53
CA GLY A 134 14.85 -3.83 3.70
C GLY A 134 15.50 -3.09 4.89
N VAL A 135 16.52 -2.26 4.64
CA VAL A 135 17.13 -1.43 5.70
C VAL A 135 16.08 -0.47 6.28
N TYR A 136 15.27 0.15 5.43
CA TYR A 136 14.19 1.04 5.88
C TYR A 136 13.15 0.29 6.72
N TRP A 137 12.71 -0.90 6.33
CA TRP A 137 11.79 -1.69 7.14
C TRP A 137 12.37 -2.10 8.49
N ALA A 138 13.68 -2.37 8.55
CA ALA A 138 14.39 -2.58 9.81
C ALA A 138 14.31 -1.35 10.73
N THR A 139 14.34 -0.13 10.17
CA THR A 139 14.14 1.09 10.96
C THR A 139 12.76 1.18 11.59
N ARG A 140 11.70 0.73 10.89
CA ARG A 140 10.33 0.73 11.46
C ARG A 140 10.27 -0.16 12.70
N SER A 141 10.83 -1.36 12.61
CA SER A 141 10.88 -2.28 13.75
C SER A 141 11.73 -1.73 14.90
N LEU A 142 12.89 -1.13 14.62
CA LEU A 142 13.70 -0.48 15.65
C LEU A 142 12.93 0.65 16.36
N LEU A 143 12.25 1.52 15.61
CA LEU A 143 11.49 2.62 16.18
C LEU A 143 10.35 2.14 17.08
N GLN A 144 9.62 1.10 16.66
CA GLN A 144 8.61 0.46 17.49
C GLN A 144 9.21 -0.16 18.76
N MET A 145 10.35 -0.85 18.64
CA MET A 145 11.06 -1.39 19.81
C MET A 145 11.52 -0.29 20.79
N LEU A 146 11.81 0.93 20.32
CA LEU A 146 12.16 2.06 21.18
C LEU A 146 10.98 2.59 22.00
N LEU A 147 9.74 2.29 21.59
CA LEU A 147 8.53 2.65 22.35
C LEU A 147 8.28 1.71 23.52
N ALA A 148 8.94 0.54 23.55
CA ALA A 148 8.86 -0.38 24.69
C ALA A 148 9.52 0.24 25.94
N PRO A 149 8.84 0.25 27.10
CA PRO A 149 9.32 0.93 28.30
C PRO A 149 10.59 0.30 28.91
N GLU A 150 10.89 -0.97 28.62
CA GLU A 150 12.03 -1.71 29.15
C GLU A 150 13.36 -1.43 28.41
N GLY A 151 13.31 -0.63 27.34
CA GLY A 151 14.43 -0.39 26.41
C GLY A 151 14.57 -1.50 25.37
N LEU A 152 15.61 -1.40 24.53
CA LEU A 152 15.80 -2.35 23.43
C LEU A 152 16.25 -3.71 23.95
N ALA A 153 15.39 -4.72 23.87
CA ALA A 153 15.78 -6.10 24.16
C ALA A 153 16.94 -6.53 23.23
N ARG A 154 17.97 -7.14 23.81
CA ARG A 154 19.11 -7.66 23.04
C ARG A 154 18.70 -8.94 22.30
N GLY A 155 19.23 -9.12 21.10
CA GLY A 155 18.92 -10.27 20.25
C GLY A 155 19.05 -9.97 18.77
N THR A 156 18.63 -10.93 17.95
CA THR A 156 18.71 -10.85 16.49
C THR A 156 17.36 -11.20 15.86
N ALA A 157 16.81 -10.28 15.06
CA ALA A 157 15.67 -10.53 14.21
C ALA A 157 16.10 -10.85 12.77
N VAL A 158 15.43 -11.80 12.13
CA VAL A 158 15.45 -11.97 10.67
C VAL A 158 14.01 -11.86 10.22
N ASP A 159 13.70 -10.91 9.33
CA ASP A 159 12.31 -10.54 9.05
C ASP A 159 12.08 -10.16 7.59
N TRP A 160 10.87 -10.43 7.09
CA TRP A 160 10.43 -10.22 5.70
C TRP A 160 8.90 -10.35 5.57
N PRO A 161 8.28 -9.76 4.53
CA PRO A 161 6.85 -9.92 4.29
C PRO A 161 6.50 -11.25 3.59
N ASN A 162 5.32 -11.81 3.87
CA ASN A 162 4.77 -12.96 3.14
C ASN A 162 4.31 -12.59 1.73
N TYR A 163 3.78 -11.37 1.55
CA TYR A 163 3.23 -10.90 0.28
C TYR A 163 3.93 -9.61 -0.22
N PRO A 164 4.24 -9.51 -1.52
CA PRO A 164 4.89 -8.32 -2.10
C PRO A 164 3.97 -7.09 -2.18
N VAL A 165 2.66 -7.26 -2.28
CA VAL A 165 1.68 -6.16 -2.30
C VAL A 165 0.92 -6.15 -0.98
N ARG A 166 1.04 -5.06 -0.23
CA ARG A 166 0.37 -4.85 1.06
C ARG A 166 -0.32 -3.51 1.02
N GLY A 167 -1.54 -3.53 0.51
CA GLY A 167 -2.16 -2.35 -0.05
C GLY A 167 -3.26 -1.73 0.81
N PHE A 168 -3.55 -0.48 0.47
CA PHE A 168 -4.75 0.24 0.85
C PHE A 168 -5.18 1.12 -0.33
N MET A 169 -6.48 1.29 -0.53
CA MET A 169 -7.06 2.13 -1.55
C MET A 169 -7.91 3.23 -0.91
N LEU A 170 -7.80 4.45 -1.41
CA LEU A 170 -8.67 5.57 -1.04
C LEU A 170 -9.35 6.18 -2.27
N ASP A 171 -10.67 6.26 -2.21
CA ASP A 171 -11.50 7.02 -3.14
C ASP A 171 -11.35 8.53 -2.89
N VAL A 172 -10.49 9.18 -3.67
CA VAL A 172 -10.38 10.65 -3.67
C VAL A 172 -11.18 11.29 -4.80
N GLY A 173 -11.75 10.47 -5.70
CA GLY A 173 -12.60 10.87 -6.80
C GLY A 173 -13.90 11.46 -6.27
N ARG A 174 -14.68 10.68 -5.52
CA ARG A 174 -15.96 11.14 -4.96
C ARG A 174 -15.78 12.22 -3.88
N ARG A 175 -14.68 12.15 -3.11
CA ARG A 175 -14.38 13.11 -2.04
C ARG A 175 -12.92 13.51 -2.04
N PHE A 176 -12.66 14.79 -2.34
CA PHE A 176 -11.30 15.32 -2.28
C PHE A 176 -10.66 15.12 -0.90
N SER A 177 -9.41 14.66 -0.90
CA SER A 177 -8.58 14.51 0.30
C SER A 177 -7.41 15.47 0.21
N ARG A 178 -7.17 16.25 1.26
CA ARG A 178 -6.06 17.21 1.28
C ARG A 178 -4.70 16.51 1.12
N PRO A 179 -3.72 17.10 0.39
CA PRO A 179 -2.39 16.52 0.24
C PRO A 179 -1.70 16.17 1.56
N GLU A 180 -1.94 16.96 2.61
CA GLU A 180 -1.42 16.69 3.96
C GLU A 180 -2.01 15.42 4.59
N TYR A 181 -3.28 15.12 4.31
CA TYR A 181 -3.89 13.87 4.75
C TYR A 181 -3.32 12.66 4.02
N LEU A 182 -3.15 12.76 2.69
CA LEU A 182 -2.51 11.70 1.91
C LEU A 182 -1.07 11.46 2.37
N ALA A 183 -0.35 12.52 2.73
CA ALA A 183 0.99 12.44 3.30
C ALA A 183 1.01 11.70 4.65
N ASP A 184 0.05 11.98 5.52
CA ASP A 184 -0.10 11.29 6.80
C ASP A 184 -0.49 9.81 6.60
N LEU A 185 -1.37 9.49 5.63
CA LEU A 185 -1.70 8.11 5.28
C LEU A 185 -0.47 7.33 4.78
N VAL A 186 0.38 7.93 3.95
CA VAL A 186 1.65 7.32 3.51
C VAL A 186 2.54 6.95 4.70
N ARG A 187 2.69 7.86 5.67
CA ARG A 187 3.48 7.59 6.89
C ARG A 187 2.85 6.51 7.74
N PHE A 188 1.53 6.53 7.89
CA PHE A 188 0.77 5.56 8.67
C PHE A 188 0.84 4.14 8.06
N MET A 189 0.73 4.04 6.73
CA MET A 189 0.97 2.79 5.98
C MET A 189 2.40 2.30 6.20
N SER A 190 3.37 3.19 6.05
CA SER A 190 4.79 2.86 6.20
C SER A 190 5.15 2.41 7.62
N TRP A 191 4.54 2.99 8.65
CA TRP A 191 4.72 2.55 10.04
C TRP A 191 4.37 1.07 10.21
N HIS A 192 3.29 0.63 9.56
CA HIS A 192 2.83 -0.75 9.53
C HIS A 192 3.45 -1.58 8.40
N LYS A 193 4.46 -1.07 7.70
CA LYS A 193 5.10 -1.74 6.55
C LYS A 193 4.15 -2.10 5.40
N LEU A 194 3.01 -1.41 5.28
CA LEU A 194 2.16 -1.42 4.08
C LEU A 194 2.85 -0.60 3.00
N ASN A 195 2.85 -1.07 1.75
CA ASN A 195 3.75 -0.57 0.71
C ASN A 195 3.06 -0.16 -0.60
N THR A 196 1.74 -0.32 -0.74
CA THR A 196 1.02 0.00 -1.97
C THR A 196 -0.20 0.86 -1.68
N PHE A 197 -0.14 2.15 -1.99
CA PHE A 197 -1.27 3.05 -1.82
C PHE A 197 -1.95 3.28 -3.17
N MET A 198 -3.14 2.70 -3.35
CA MET A 198 -3.97 2.88 -4.53
C MET A 198 -4.79 4.17 -4.38
N VAL A 199 -4.68 5.09 -5.33
CA VAL A 199 -5.33 6.40 -5.27
C VAL A 199 -6.30 6.52 -6.43
N HIS A 200 -7.59 6.52 -6.11
CA HIS A 200 -8.67 6.55 -7.10
C HIS A 200 -9.09 7.99 -7.42
N LEU A 201 -8.69 8.48 -8.60
CA LEU A 201 -8.57 9.93 -8.90
C LEU A 201 -9.76 10.52 -9.67
N ASN A 202 -10.67 9.70 -10.18
CA ASN A 202 -11.93 10.16 -10.74
C ASN A 202 -13.03 9.17 -10.41
N ASP A 203 -14.20 9.69 -10.11
CA ASP A 203 -15.42 8.90 -10.03
C ASP A 203 -16.61 9.87 -10.02
N ASN A 204 -17.79 9.31 -9.80
CA ASN A 204 -19.03 9.99 -9.62
C ASN A 204 -19.93 9.34 -8.59
N GLU A 205 -20.93 10.12 -8.24
CA GLU A 205 -22.10 9.65 -7.53
C GLU A 205 -22.72 8.41 -8.17
N ILE A 206 -23.13 7.48 -7.32
CA ILE A 206 -23.88 6.29 -7.70
C ILE A 206 -25.36 6.69 -7.84
N ALA A 207 -25.76 7.07 -9.05
CA ALA A 207 -27.08 7.68 -9.32
C ALA A 207 -28.26 6.78 -8.91
N LYS A 208 -28.10 5.45 -8.96
CA LYS A 208 -29.14 4.49 -8.53
C LYS A 208 -29.49 4.63 -7.04
N ASP A 209 -28.54 5.06 -6.20
CA ASP A 209 -28.73 5.13 -4.75
C ASP A 209 -29.36 6.45 -4.33
N THR A 210 -29.08 7.54 -5.06
CA THR A 210 -29.62 8.87 -4.74
C THR A 210 -30.89 9.22 -5.53
N GLY A 211 -31.12 8.56 -6.67
CA GLY A 211 -32.21 8.88 -7.59
C GLY A 211 -32.07 10.23 -8.29
N ARG A 212 -30.89 10.86 -8.24
CA ARG A 212 -30.62 12.13 -8.92
C ARG A 212 -30.31 11.92 -10.40
N ASN A 213 -30.66 12.92 -11.22
CA ASN A 213 -30.33 12.91 -12.64
C ASN A 213 -28.83 13.09 -12.84
N TRP A 214 -28.29 12.54 -13.93
CA TRP A 214 -26.87 12.69 -14.29
C TRP A 214 -26.43 14.16 -14.47
N SER A 215 -27.36 15.07 -14.78
CA SER A 215 -27.08 16.52 -14.82
C SER A 215 -26.80 17.15 -13.46
N GLU A 216 -27.17 16.48 -12.37
CA GLU A 216 -26.97 16.92 -10.98
C GLU A 216 -25.95 16.04 -10.23
N ALA A 217 -25.49 14.98 -10.89
CA ALA A 217 -24.61 13.99 -10.28
C ALA A 217 -23.26 14.62 -9.92
N GLN A 218 -22.81 14.42 -8.68
CA GLN A 218 -21.46 14.79 -8.30
C GLN A 218 -20.45 13.93 -9.06
N SER A 219 -19.40 14.55 -9.57
CA SER A 219 -18.31 13.87 -10.25
C SER A 219 -17.05 14.71 -10.17
N ALA A 220 -15.90 14.06 -10.23
CA ALA A 220 -14.63 14.76 -10.20
C ALA A 220 -13.59 14.07 -11.05
N PHE A 221 -12.64 14.87 -11.52
CA PHE A 221 -11.35 14.43 -12.03
C PHE A 221 -10.30 15.24 -11.27
N ARG A 222 -9.45 14.55 -10.50
CA ARG A 222 -8.64 15.19 -9.44
C ARG A 222 -7.25 15.64 -9.89
N LEU A 223 -6.81 15.36 -11.11
CA LEU A 223 -5.50 15.82 -11.58
C LEU A 223 -5.63 17.08 -12.42
N GLU A 224 -4.83 18.10 -12.09
CA GLU A 224 -4.72 19.30 -12.91
C GLU A 224 -3.93 19.03 -14.20
N SER A 225 -4.24 19.75 -15.28
CA SER A 225 -3.41 19.72 -16.49
C SER A 225 -3.29 21.12 -17.08
N GLU A 226 -2.07 21.47 -17.50
CA GLU A 226 -1.79 22.69 -18.26
C GLU A 226 -2.12 22.51 -19.76
N ASN A 227 -2.47 21.28 -20.18
CA ASN A 227 -2.84 20.97 -21.55
C ASN A 227 -4.18 21.66 -21.91
N PRO A 228 -4.20 22.64 -22.84
CA PRO A 228 -5.43 23.34 -23.19
C PRO A 228 -6.52 22.43 -23.76
N ALA A 229 -6.15 21.25 -24.26
CA ALA A 229 -7.10 20.25 -24.75
C ALA A 229 -7.94 19.62 -23.63
N LEU A 230 -7.49 19.70 -22.36
CA LEU A 230 -8.20 19.18 -21.18
C LEU A 230 -8.85 20.28 -20.34
N ALA A 231 -8.88 21.52 -20.86
CA ALA A 231 -9.48 22.64 -20.16
C ALA A 231 -10.97 22.37 -19.86
N GLY A 232 -11.34 22.50 -18.58
CA GLY A 232 -12.71 22.29 -18.09
C GLY A 232 -13.01 20.89 -17.56
N LEU A 233 -12.07 19.94 -17.62
CA LEU A 233 -12.24 18.60 -17.04
C LEU A 233 -12.07 18.58 -15.51
N VAL A 234 -11.11 19.35 -15.00
CA VAL A 234 -10.69 19.33 -13.59
C VAL A 234 -11.80 19.77 -12.66
N ALA A 235 -11.95 19.05 -11.53
CA ALA A 235 -12.93 19.38 -10.51
C ALA A 235 -12.66 20.72 -9.82
N THR A 236 -13.71 21.46 -9.49
CA THR A 236 -13.59 22.80 -8.87
C THR A 236 -13.61 22.80 -7.34
N ASP A 237 -13.99 21.67 -6.73
CA ASP A 237 -14.06 21.47 -5.28
C ASP A 237 -12.75 20.92 -4.69
N GLY A 238 -11.77 20.58 -5.54
CA GLY A 238 -10.43 20.16 -5.14
C GLY A 238 -9.74 19.33 -6.21
N SER A 239 -8.44 19.58 -6.42
CA SER A 239 -7.57 18.86 -7.36
C SER A 239 -6.14 18.88 -6.85
N TYR A 240 -5.30 18.04 -7.46
CA TYR A 240 -3.86 17.98 -7.21
C TYR A 240 -3.13 18.62 -8.38
N SER A 241 -2.35 19.65 -8.06
CA SER A 241 -1.37 20.20 -8.98
C SER A 241 -0.21 19.23 -9.19
N ARG A 242 0.56 19.45 -10.26
CA ARG A 242 1.77 18.66 -10.52
C ARG A 242 2.75 18.69 -9.35
N ALA A 243 2.92 19.86 -8.74
CA ALA A 243 3.85 20.04 -7.64
C ALA A 243 3.41 19.31 -6.36
N GLU A 244 2.11 19.29 -6.07
CA GLU A 244 1.56 18.54 -4.93
C GLU A 244 1.70 17.04 -5.15
N TRP A 245 1.40 16.56 -6.37
CA TRP A 245 1.57 15.15 -6.71
C TRP A 245 3.03 14.70 -6.63
N ASP A 246 3.96 15.46 -7.22
CA ASP A 246 5.40 15.16 -7.16
C ASP A 246 5.92 15.18 -5.71
N THR A 247 5.39 16.07 -4.86
CA THR A 247 5.73 16.12 -3.42
C THR A 247 5.22 14.87 -2.69
N LEU A 248 4.02 14.40 -3.01
CA LEU A 248 3.46 13.18 -2.45
C LEU A 248 4.25 11.94 -2.91
N GLU A 249 4.63 11.87 -4.19
CA GLU A 249 5.49 10.81 -4.75
C GLU A 249 6.89 10.79 -4.10
N ASP A 250 7.51 11.96 -3.88
CA ASP A 250 8.79 12.08 -3.14
C ASP A 250 8.66 11.58 -1.70
N LEU A 251 7.54 11.89 -1.05
CA LEU A 251 7.27 11.42 0.30
C LEU A 251 7.06 9.90 0.33
N ALA A 252 6.22 9.38 -0.56
CA ALA A 252 5.93 7.96 -0.66
C ALA A 252 7.20 7.14 -0.92
N ALA A 253 8.05 7.58 -1.84
CA ALA A 253 9.35 6.95 -2.12
C ALA A 253 10.26 6.92 -0.88
N ARG A 254 10.37 8.02 -0.12
CA ARG A 254 11.15 8.07 1.13
C ARG A 254 10.60 7.16 2.22
N HIS A 255 9.31 6.86 2.18
CA HIS A 255 8.62 5.97 3.12
C HIS A 255 8.40 4.55 2.54
N HIS A 256 9.02 4.24 1.39
CA HIS A 256 8.94 2.95 0.71
C HIS A 256 7.49 2.48 0.44
N VAL A 257 6.61 3.46 0.15
CA VAL A 257 5.23 3.24 -0.31
C VAL A 257 5.17 3.60 -1.80
N THR A 258 4.56 2.73 -2.60
CA THR A 258 4.30 2.95 -4.02
C THR A 258 2.88 3.52 -4.19
N LEU A 259 2.75 4.67 -4.85
CA LEU A 259 1.44 5.24 -5.19
C LEU A 259 0.95 4.62 -6.51
N VAL A 260 -0.12 3.83 -6.50
CA VAL A 260 -0.73 3.26 -7.71
C VAL A 260 -1.91 4.13 -8.11
N PRO A 261 -1.77 5.01 -9.11
CA PRO A 261 -2.79 5.97 -9.46
C PRO A 261 -3.82 5.30 -10.36
N GLU A 262 -5.08 5.69 -10.20
CA GLU A 262 -6.18 5.15 -10.97
C GLU A 262 -6.96 6.26 -11.66
N ILE A 263 -7.08 6.13 -12.99
CA ILE A 263 -8.06 6.85 -13.78
C ILE A 263 -9.08 5.81 -14.23
N ASP A 264 -10.26 5.82 -13.62
CA ASP A 264 -11.27 4.80 -13.85
C ASP A 264 -12.11 5.10 -15.09
N VAL A 265 -12.08 4.14 -16.01
CA VAL A 265 -12.75 4.13 -17.31
C VAL A 265 -13.06 2.66 -17.68
N PRO A 266 -14.14 2.38 -18.42
CA PRO A 266 -15.03 3.32 -19.10
C PRO A 266 -16.36 3.58 -18.38
N ALA A 267 -16.63 2.89 -17.27
CA ALA A 267 -17.64 3.32 -16.31
C ALA A 267 -17.06 4.41 -15.38
N HIS A 268 -17.82 4.88 -14.39
CA HIS A 268 -17.34 5.84 -13.39
C HIS A 268 -16.73 7.13 -14.01
N SER A 269 -17.18 7.45 -15.22
CA SER A 269 -16.57 8.44 -16.12
C SER A 269 -17.45 9.68 -16.24
N ARG A 270 -18.33 9.95 -15.27
CA ARG A 270 -19.26 11.09 -15.39
C ARG A 270 -18.55 12.43 -15.51
N SER A 271 -17.37 12.61 -14.91
CA SER A 271 -16.58 13.84 -15.06
C SER A 271 -16.16 14.06 -16.52
N LEU A 272 -15.74 12.99 -17.22
CA LEU A 272 -15.43 13.02 -18.65
C LEU A 272 -16.67 13.32 -19.50
N ILE A 273 -17.80 12.70 -19.18
CA ILE A 273 -19.06 12.85 -19.94
C ILE A 273 -19.70 14.22 -19.69
N ALA A 274 -19.62 14.76 -18.47
CA ALA A 274 -20.09 16.11 -18.18
C ALA A 274 -19.29 17.18 -18.95
N TRP A 275 -17.99 16.93 -19.15
CA TRP A 275 -17.11 17.76 -19.97
C TRP A 275 -17.35 17.58 -21.48
N ARG A 276 -17.57 16.33 -21.93
CA ARG A 276 -17.79 15.95 -23.34
C ARG A 276 -19.00 15.00 -23.48
N PRO A 277 -20.25 15.53 -23.47
CA PRO A 277 -21.46 14.70 -23.42
C PRO A 277 -21.60 13.74 -24.60
N GLU A 278 -21.06 14.09 -25.77
CA GLU A 278 -21.10 13.28 -26.97
C GLU A 278 -20.34 11.95 -26.85
N LEU A 279 -19.45 11.81 -25.86
CA LEU A 279 -18.66 10.60 -25.63
C LEU A 279 -19.35 9.60 -24.69
N GLY A 280 -20.46 9.96 -24.04
CA GLY A 280 -21.20 9.07 -23.14
C GLY A 280 -22.27 8.23 -23.84
N LEU A 281 -22.63 7.11 -23.23
CA LEU A 281 -23.83 6.36 -23.58
C LEU A 281 -25.09 7.23 -23.40
N ASN A 282 -26.18 6.85 -24.08
CA ASN A 282 -27.48 7.53 -24.02
C ASN A 282 -27.42 9.04 -24.32
N GLY A 283 -26.49 9.47 -25.18
CA GLY A 283 -26.30 10.88 -25.51
C GLY A 283 -25.74 11.70 -24.36
N GLY A 284 -24.97 11.08 -23.47
CA GLY A 284 -24.37 11.71 -22.31
C GLY A 284 -25.24 11.68 -21.05
N ASP A 285 -26.36 10.96 -21.06
CA ASP A 285 -27.18 10.69 -19.88
C ASP A 285 -26.74 9.37 -19.20
N SER A 286 -25.45 9.35 -18.82
CA SER A 286 -24.77 8.19 -18.24
C SER A 286 -23.47 8.63 -17.55
N ASP A 287 -22.91 7.74 -16.74
CA ASP A 287 -21.52 7.72 -16.27
C ASP A 287 -20.62 6.76 -17.07
N MET A 288 -21.17 6.10 -18.09
CA MET A 288 -20.47 5.15 -18.95
C MET A 288 -20.14 5.78 -20.29
N LEU A 289 -18.87 5.70 -20.67
CA LEU A 289 -18.37 6.11 -21.98
C LEU A 289 -18.91 5.20 -23.09
N ASP A 290 -19.23 5.76 -24.25
CA ASP A 290 -19.67 5.03 -25.43
C ASP A 290 -18.47 4.47 -26.18
N LEU A 291 -18.14 3.21 -25.90
CA LEU A 291 -17.02 2.48 -26.49
C LEU A 291 -17.19 2.13 -27.98
N SER A 292 -18.39 2.32 -28.55
CA SER A 292 -18.58 2.14 -30.00
C SER A 292 -17.98 3.29 -30.82
N LYS A 293 -17.63 4.40 -30.15
CA LYS A 293 -17.01 5.58 -30.75
C LYS A 293 -15.50 5.50 -30.62
N GLN A 294 -14.82 5.63 -31.76
CA GLN A 294 -13.36 5.64 -31.82
C GLN A 294 -12.77 6.82 -31.03
N GLU A 295 -13.45 7.97 -31.06
CA GLU A 295 -13.05 9.20 -30.38
C GLU A 295 -13.03 9.04 -28.85
N THR A 296 -13.90 8.18 -28.31
CA THR A 296 -13.92 7.84 -26.87
C THR A 296 -12.61 7.14 -26.47
N VAL A 297 -12.24 6.10 -27.21
CA VAL A 297 -11.02 5.33 -26.93
C VAL A 297 -9.77 6.18 -27.12
N GLU A 298 -9.77 7.06 -28.12
CA GLU A 298 -8.68 8.01 -28.38
C GLU A 298 -8.53 9.01 -27.23
N LEU A 299 -9.62 9.59 -26.73
CA LEU A 299 -9.57 10.47 -25.57
C LEU A 299 -8.97 9.76 -24.34
N VAL A 300 -9.41 8.54 -24.05
CA VAL A 300 -8.88 7.79 -22.90
C VAL A 300 -7.37 7.56 -23.04
N LYS A 301 -6.89 7.23 -24.24
CA LYS A 301 -5.45 7.11 -24.49
C LYS A 301 -4.72 8.45 -24.31
N GLU A 302 -5.32 9.55 -24.74
CA GLU A 302 -4.76 10.90 -24.54
C GLU A 302 -4.65 11.25 -23.05
N LEU A 303 -5.66 10.91 -22.24
CA LEU A 303 -5.61 11.08 -20.78
C LEU A 303 -4.46 10.31 -20.15
N PHE A 304 -4.31 9.02 -20.46
CA PHE A 304 -3.16 8.26 -19.96
C PHE A 304 -1.83 8.81 -20.46
N THR A 305 -1.76 9.28 -21.72
CA THR A 305 -0.54 9.90 -22.26
C THR A 305 -0.16 11.18 -21.51
N GLU A 306 -1.14 11.98 -21.09
CA GLU A 306 -0.96 13.20 -20.30
C GLU A 306 -0.48 12.90 -18.88
N PHE A 307 -1.13 11.96 -18.19
CA PHE A 307 -0.94 11.77 -16.74
C PHE A 307 0.06 10.69 -16.36
N VAL A 308 0.33 9.69 -17.20
CA VAL A 308 1.35 8.67 -16.91
C VAL A 308 2.75 9.28 -16.61
N PRO A 309 3.19 10.38 -17.25
CA PRO A 309 4.42 11.10 -16.86
C PRO A 309 4.43 11.70 -15.45
N TRP A 310 3.29 11.77 -14.75
CA TRP A 310 3.21 12.15 -13.33
C TRP A 310 3.51 10.97 -12.41
N PHE A 311 3.16 9.77 -12.85
CA PHE A 311 3.13 8.57 -12.02
C PHE A 311 4.50 7.91 -12.00
N ARG A 312 5.13 7.84 -10.82
CA ARG A 312 6.44 7.17 -10.67
C ARG A 312 6.31 5.67 -10.49
N SER A 313 5.17 5.22 -9.97
CA SER A 313 4.86 3.80 -9.84
C SER A 313 5.01 3.04 -11.16
N PRO A 314 5.51 1.79 -11.12
CA PRO A 314 5.48 0.93 -12.29
C PRO A 314 4.05 0.51 -12.66
N MET A 315 3.10 0.60 -11.74
CA MET A 315 1.69 0.23 -11.90
C MET A 315 0.80 1.45 -12.09
N VAL A 316 -0.16 1.35 -13.01
CA VAL A 316 -1.25 2.33 -13.20
C VAL A 316 -2.54 1.54 -13.36
N ASN A 317 -3.57 1.90 -12.59
CA ASN A 317 -4.89 1.30 -12.69
C ASN A 317 -5.74 2.09 -13.69
N PHE A 318 -6.41 1.38 -14.59
CA PHE A 318 -7.36 1.99 -15.53
C PHE A 318 -8.82 1.68 -15.18
N GLY A 319 -9.05 1.08 -14.01
CA GLY A 319 -10.37 0.75 -13.49
C GLY A 319 -10.98 -0.43 -14.22
N ALA A 320 -11.96 -0.15 -15.08
CA ALA A 320 -12.69 -1.11 -15.92
C ALA A 320 -13.66 -2.03 -15.14
N ASP A 321 -14.16 -1.58 -14.01
CA ASP A 321 -15.30 -2.13 -13.28
C ASP A 321 -16.64 -1.62 -13.79
N GLU A 322 -17.69 -2.30 -13.32
CA GLU A 322 -19.11 -1.96 -13.41
C GLU A 322 -19.70 -1.55 -14.77
N TYR A 323 -19.00 -1.81 -15.87
CA TYR A 323 -19.47 -1.46 -17.20
C TYR A 323 -20.63 -2.36 -17.69
N SER A 324 -21.46 -1.84 -18.59
CA SER A 324 -22.66 -2.54 -19.07
C SER A 324 -22.33 -3.78 -19.92
N LYS A 325 -22.92 -4.92 -19.55
CA LYS A 325 -22.78 -6.22 -20.23
C LYS A 325 -23.34 -6.23 -21.66
N ASP A 326 -24.24 -5.30 -21.98
CA ASP A 326 -24.78 -5.15 -23.33
C ASP A 326 -23.71 -4.73 -24.35
N HIS A 327 -22.57 -4.24 -23.88
CA HIS A 327 -21.43 -3.77 -24.67
C HIS A 327 -20.17 -4.63 -24.45
N HIS A 328 -20.35 -5.91 -24.15
CA HIS A 328 -19.24 -6.79 -23.76
C HIS A 328 -18.13 -6.94 -24.83
N SER A 329 -18.46 -6.87 -26.12
CA SER A 329 -17.47 -6.89 -27.20
C SER A 329 -16.58 -5.66 -27.19
N GLU A 330 -17.19 -4.49 -27.11
CA GLU A 330 -16.53 -3.18 -27.11
C GLU A 330 -15.70 -3.01 -25.84
N TYR A 331 -16.21 -3.49 -24.70
CA TYR A 331 -15.45 -3.54 -23.45
C TYR A 331 -14.17 -4.37 -23.58
N ARG A 332 -14.23 -5.56 -24.18
CA ARG A 332 -13.04 -6.40 -24.38
C ARG A 332 -12.01 -5.72 -25.27
N ASP A 333 -12.47 -5.11 -26.36
CA ASP A 333 -11.58 -4.41 -27.28
C ASP A 333 -10.95 -3.19 -26.60
N PHE A 334 -11.73 -2.42 -25.83
CA PHE A 334 -11.25 -1.32 -25.00
C PHE A 334 -10.21 -1.76 -23.97
N PHE A 335 -10.51 -2.79 -23.17
CA PHE A 335 -9.62 -3.34 -22.15
C PHE A 335 -8.25 -3.69 -22.75
N ASN A 336 -8.25 -4.37 -23.90
CA ASN A 336 -7.03 -4.76 -24.60
C ASN A 336 -6.24 -3.54 -25.12
N VAL A 337 -6.95 -2.56 -25.69
CA VAL A 337 -6.32 -1.34 -26.25
C VAL A 337 -5.70 -0.49 -25.14
N ILE A 338 -6.38 -0.29 -24.01
CA ILE A 338 -5.86 0.51 -22.89
C ILE A 338 -4.73 -0.24 -22.18
N SER A 339 -4.86 -1.54 -21.97
CA SER A 339 -3.77 -2.38 -21.44
C SER A 339 -2.50 -2.28 -22.30
N ALA A 340 -2.64 -2.41 -23.62
CA ALA A 340 -1.51 -2.29 -24.55
C ALA A 340 -0.90 -0.87 -24.52
N HIS A 341 -1.74 0.17 -24.48
CA HIS A 341 -1.28 1.55 -24.43
C HIS A 341 -0.49 1.86 -23.15
N LEU A 342 -0.93 1.37 -21.98
CA LEU A 342 -0.19 1.52 -20.74
C LEU A 342 1.17 0.79 -20.79
N GLN A 343 1.23 -0.38 -21.41
CA GLN A 343 2.50 -1.09 -21.64
C GLN A 343 3.44 -0.32 -22.56
N ASP A 344 2.92 0.29 -23.64
CA ASP A 344 3.71 1.15 -24.53
C ASP A 344 4.25 2.40 -23.80
N LEU A 345 3.53 2.89 -22.79
CA LEU A 345 3.98 3.94 -21.88
C LEU A 345 4.93 3.44 -20.76
N GLY A 346 5.29 2.16 -20.78
CA GLY A 346 6.23 1.55 -19.83
C GLY A 346 5.62 1.23 -18.46
N LYS A 347 4.29 1.09 -18.38
CA LYS A 347 3.57 0.76 -17.14
C LYS A 347 3.02 -0.66 -17.18
N ALA A 348 2.98 -1.29 -16.00
CA ALA A 348 2.22 -2.50 -15.75
C ALA A 348 0.74 -2.10 -15.54
N PRO A 349 -0.17 -2.49 -16.44
CA PRO A 349 -1.58 -2.19 -16.27
C PRO A 349 -2.17 -2.92 -15.05
N VAL A 350 -3.08 -2.25 -14.36
CA VAL A 350 -3.91 -2.81 -13.30
C VAL A 350 -5.37 -2.55 -13.67
N ALA A 351 -6.25 -3.49 -13.36
CA ALA A 351 -7.68 -3.34 -13.57
C ALA A 351 -8.46 -4.01 -12.44
N TRP A 352 -9.66 -3.50 -12.17
CA TRP A 352 -10.65 -4.20 -11.38
C TRP A 352 -11.14 -5.45 -12.13
N GLY A 353 -11.26 -6.55 -11.40
CA GLY A 353 -11.70 -7.82 -11.98
C GLY A 353 -13.16 -7.79 -12.39
N SER A 354 -13.41 -7.83 -13.70
CA SER A 354 -14.78 -7.77 -14.25
C SER A 354 -15.09 -8.87 -15.27
N LEU A 355 -14.10 -9.72 -15.59
CA LEU A 355 -14.14 -10.56 -16.78
C LEU A 355 -15.21 -11.66 -16.71
N THR A 356 -15.59 -12.18 -15.53
CA THR A 356 -16.70 -13.15 -15.43
C THR A 356 -18.03 -12.50 -15.81
N ALA A 357 -18.30 -11.32 -15.25
CA ALA A 357 -19.50 -10.56 -15.58
C ALA A 357 -19.52 -10.14 -17.05
N MET A 358 -18.38 -9.70 -17.58
CA MET A 358 -18.23 -9.23 -18.96
C MET A 358 -18.11 -10.35 -20.00
N ALA A 359 -17.87 -11.59 -19.59
CA ALA A 359 -17.96 -12.74 -20.48
C ALA A 359 -19.39 -13.01 -20.96
N ASN A 360 -20.40 -12.42 -20.29
CA ASN A 360 -21.82 -12.48 -20.64
C ASN A 360 -22.31 -13.94 -20.92
N GLY A 361 -21.90 -14.88 -20.05
CA GLY A 361 -22.25 -16.29 -20.14
C GLY A 361 -21.30 -17.16 -20.97
N ALA A 362 -20.22 -16.60 -21.53
CA ALA A 362 -19.15 -17.40 -22.14
C ALA A 362 -18.41 -18.24 -21.08
N PRO A 363 -18.00 -19.48 -21.41
CA PRO A 363 -17.43 -20.42 -20.43
C PRO A 363 -16.03 -20.06 -19.94
N ASN A 364 -15.27 -19.29 -20.73
CA ASN A 364 -13.89 -18.90 -20.44
C ASN A 364 -13.83 -17.36 -20.32
N PRO A 365 -13.94 -16.80 -19.11
CA PRO A 365 -14.18 -15.37 -18.97
C PRO A 365 -13.03 -14.49 -19.43
N GLY A 366 -11.78 -14.94 -19.28
CA GLY A 366 -10.63 -14.23 -19.80
C GLY A 366 -10.30 -14.48 -21.28
N GLU A 367 -11.09 -15.26 -22.01
CA GLU A 367 -10.80 -15.54 -23.42
C GLU A 367 -10.87 -14.26 -24.28
N GLY A 368 -9.78 -13.98 -25.00
CA GLY A 368 -9.66 -12.80 -25.85
C GLY A 368 -9.25 -11.52 -25.11
N PHE A 369 -8.96 -11.58 -23.81
CA PHE A 369 -8.40 -10.47 -23.05
C PHE A 369 -6.86 -10.56 -22.97
N ASP A 370 -6.19 -9.41 -22.95
CA ASP A 370 -4.77 -9.27 -22.64
C ASP A 370 -4.50 -9.83 -21.24
N ARG A 371 -3.48 -10.69 -21.12
CA ARG A 371 -3.12 -11.39 -19.89
C ARG A 371 -2.11 -10.63 -19.01
N THR A 372 -1.68 -9.46 -19.48
CA THR A 372 -0.67 -8.65 -18.79
C THR A 372 -1.19 -7.94 -17.53
N PRO A 373 -2.43 -7.41 -17.48
CA PRO A 373 -2.91 -6.69 -16.32
C PRO A 373 -2.83 -7.48 -15.01
N ILE A 374 -2.52 -6.78 -13.93
CA ILE A 374 -2.75 -7.28 -12.57
C ILE A 374 -4.21 -7.03 -12.22
N ILE A 375 -4.90 -8.05 -11.71
CA ILE A 375 -6.33 -7.97 -11.42
C ILE A 375 -6.55 -7.71 -9.93
N CYS A 376 -7.21 -6.60 -9.61
CA CYS A 376 -7.81 -6.37 -8.29
C CYS A 376 -9.14 -7.14 -8.23
N SER A 377 -9.10 -8.34 -7.64
CA SER A 377 -10.26 -9.23 -7.52
C SER A 377 -11.14 -8.76 -6.38
N TRP A 378 -12.05 -7.82 -6.69
CA TRP A 378 -12.86 -7.12 -5.71
C TRP A 378 -14.21 -7.75 -5.43
N ASN A 379 -14.85 -8.38 -6.42
CA ASN A 379 -16.14 -9.03 -6.23
C ASN A 379 -16.16 -10.38 -6.95
N ASN A 380 -16.61 -11.42 -6.23
CA ASN A 380 -16.55 -12.79 -6.71
C ASN A 380 -17.44 -13.06 -7.93
N ASP A 381 -18.57 -12.36 -8.04
CA ASP A 381 -19.49 -12.46 -9.19
C ASP A 381 -18.95 -11.72 -10.41
N TRP A 382 -18.21 -10.63 -10.20
CA TRP A 382 -17.58 -9.86 -11.26
C TRP A 382 -16.35 -10.55 -11.84
N TYR A 383 -15.41 -10.95 -10.99
CA TYR A 383 -14.28 -11.83 -11.34
C TYR A 383 -13.53 -12.32 -10.10
N SER A 384 -13.83 -13.54 -9.64
CA SER A 384 -13.18 -14.09 -8.46
C SER A 384 -11.68 -14.34 -8.63
N GLY A 385 -10.95 -14.36 -7.52
CA GLY A 385 -9.51 -14.66 -7.50
C GLY A 385 -9.20 -16.03 -8.11
N ARG A 386 -10.09 -17.01 -7.90
CA ARG A 386 -9.99 -18.34 -8.52
C ARG A 386 -10.15 -18.30 -10.03
N ALA A 387 -11.15 -17.57 -10.53
CA ALA A 387 -11.33 -17.42 -11.98
C ALA A 387 -10.14 -16.70 -12.61
N ALA A 388 -9.71 -15.57 -12.03
CA ALA A 388 -8.58 -14.78 -12.50
C ALA A 388 -7.27 -15.57 -12.53
N THR A 389 -6.97 -16.32 -11.48
CA THR A 389 -5.75 -17.14 -11.43
C THR A 389 -5.81 -18.34 -12.38
N ALA A 390 -6.96 -19.00 -12.52
CA ALA A 390 -7.16 -20.07 -13.52
C ALA A 390 -6.94 -19.59 -14.95
N ASP A 391 -7.27 -18.32 -15.20
CA ASP A 391 -7.05 -17.59 -16.45
C ASP A 391 -5.60 -17.10 -16.65
N GLY A 392 -4.72 -17.28 -15.66
CA GLY A 392 -3.30 -16.94 -15.73
C GLY A 392 -2.92 -15.54 -15.22
N TYR A 393 -3.86 -14.76 -14.68
CA TYR A 393 -3.56 -13.42 -14.15
C TYR A 393 -2.85 -13.45 -12.81
N LYS A 394 -2.05 -12.42 -12.54
CA LYS A 394 -1.67 -12.08 -11.17
C LYS A 394 -2.82 -11.34 -10.51
N VAL A 395 -3.05 -11.62 -9.24
CA VAL A 395 -4.20 -11.09 -8.49
C VAL A 395 -3.77 -10.38 -7.22
N ILE A 396 -4.49 -9.30 -6.90
CA ILE A 396 -4.50 -8.65 -5.59
C ILE A 396 -5.90 -8.91 -5.03
N ASN A 397 -5.97 -9.46 -3.82
CA ASN A 397 -7.24 -9.64 -3.13
C ASN A 397 -7.75 -8.29 -2.62
N THR A 398 -8.86 -7.84 -3.19
CA THR A 398 -9.52 -6.58 -2.82
C THR A 398 -10.99 -6.83 -2.49
N ASN A 399 -11.31 -8.02 -1.97
CA ASN A 399 -12.68 -8.50 -1.82
C ASN A 399 -13.56 -7.50 -1.02
N ASP A 400 -14.69 -7.15 -1.60
CA ASP A 400 -15.60 -6.11 -1.15
C ASP A 400 -16.29 -6.46 0.16
N VAL A 401 -16.81 -7.69 0.27
CA VAL A 401 -17.46 -8.20 1.49
C VAL A 401 -16.51 -8.22 2.68
N LEU A 402 -15.22 -8.45 2.46
CA LEU A 402 -14.23 -8.63 3.53
C LEU A 402 -13.42 -7.37 3.85
N LEU A 403 -13.16 -6.51 2.86
CA LEU A 403 -12.11 -5.50 2.95
C LEU A 403 -12.56 -4.06 2.60
N TYR A 404 -13.82 -3.85 2.24
CA TYR A 404 -14.33 -2.50 1.94
C TYR A 404 -14.92 -1.81 3.15
N ILE A 405 -14.55 -0.55 3.31
CA ILE A 405 -15.17 0.43 4.21
C ILE A 405 -15.95 1.40 3.33
N VAL A 406 -17.23 1.59 3.63
CA VAL A 406 -18.04 2.66 3.04
C VAL A 406 -18.61 3.49 4.17
N PRO A 407 -18.06 4.67 4.47
CA PRO A 407 -18.43 5.45 5.64
C PRO A 407 -19.94 5.59 5.81
N PHE A 408 -20.43 4.94 6.86
CA PHE A 408 -21.82 4.94 7.31
C PHE A 408 -22.88 4.32 6.37
N ALA A 409 -22.47 3.52 5.39
CA ALA A 409 -23.39 2.69 4.62
C ALA A 409 -23.99 1.57 5.49
N ASP A 410 -25.13 1.03 5.04
CA ASP A 410 -25.75 -0.19 5.57
C ASP A 410 -25.38 -1.45 4.78
N TYR A 411 -24.42 -1.32 3.87
CA TYR A 411 -23.79 -2.37 3.06
C TYR A 411 -22.26 -2.28 3.19
N TYR A 412 -21.56 -3.36 2.80
CA TYR A 412 -20.15 -3.56 3.15
C TYR A 412 -19.90 -3.29 4.65
N HIS A 413 -18.94 -2.45 4.99
CA HIS A 413 -18.71 -1.99 6.36
C HIS A 413 -18.98 -0.49 6.48
N GLY A 414 -20.11 -0.15 7.09
CA GLY A 414 -20.48 1.23 7.46
C GLY A 414 -19.62 1.87 8.55
N GLY A 415 -18.80 1.09 9.22
CA GLY A 415 -17.83 1.53 10.22
C GLY A 415 -16.45 0.94 9.92
N PRO A 416 -15.52 0.98 10.89
CA PRO A 416 -14.25 0.27 10.76
C PRO A 416 -14.47 -1.22 10.41
N LEU A 417 -13.52 -1.80 9.68
CA LEU A 417 -13.51 -3.26 9.47
C LEU A 417 -13.44 -3.98 10.83
N ASP A 418 -14.03 -5.17 10.90
CA ASP A 418 -13.97 -6.02 12.10
C ASP A 418 -12.55 -6.58 12.26
N ALA A 419 -11.73 -5.87 13.03
CA ALA A 419 -10.33 -6.21 13.26
C ALA A 419 -10.16 -7.58 13.95
N GLU A 420 -11.09 -7.97 14.83
CA GLU A 420 -11.02 -9.26 15.54
C GLU A 420 -11.31 -10.42 14.57
N ALA A 421 -12.36 -10.27 13.74
CA ALA A 421 -12.69 -11.26 12.73
C ALA A 421 -11.56 -11.40 11.69
N LEU A 422 -11.00 -10.28 11.21
CA LEU A 422 -9.87 -10.28 10.29
C LEU A 422 -8.63 -10.95 10.91
N PHE A 423 -8.33 -10.65 12.17
CA PHE A 423 -7.19 -11.26 12.86
C PHE A 423 -7.37 -12.78 13.00
N THR A 424 -8.57 -13.22 13.36
CA THR A 424 -8.88 -14.60 13.71
C THR A 424 -9.04 -15.50 12.49
N SER A 425 -9.66 -15.01 11.41
CA SER A 425 -10.19 -15.89 10.36
C SER A 425 -9.84 -15.48 8.93
N TRP A 426 -9.32 -14.28 8.71
CA TRP A 426 -8.95 -13.84 7.37
C TRP A 426 -7.46 -14.03 7.09
N GLU A 427 -7.07 -14.27 5.85
CA GLU A 427 -5.70 -14.15 5.34
C GLU A 427 -5.79 -13.73 3.86
N PRO A 428 -4.71 -13.21 3.24
CA PRO A 428 -4.80 -12.70 1.86
C PRO A 428 -5.30 -13.71 0.80
N HIS A 429 -5.20 -15.01 1.06
CA HIS A 429 -5.71 -16.06 0.17
C HIS A 429 -7.21 -16.35 0.32
N VAL A 430 -7.88 -15.73 1.30
CA VAL A 430 -9.30 -15.89 1.61
C VAL A 430 -10.12 -14.82 0.87
N PHE A 431 -10.95 -15.27 -0.07
CA PHE A 431 -11.88 -14.46 -0.87
C PHE A 431 -13.35 -14.67 -0.46
N GLY A 432 -13.62 -15.65 0.43
CA GLY A 432 -14.97 -16.02 0.82
C GLY A 432 -15.71 -16.82 -0.25
N GLU A 433 -16.93 -17.27 0.07
CA GLU A 433 -17.87 -17.87 -0.90
C GLU A 433 -17.29 -19.01 -1.76
N ASP A 434 -16.47 -19.86 -1.14
CA ASP A 434 -15.76 -20.97 -1.79
C ASP A 434 -14.80 -20.53 -2.93
N GLN A 435 -14.42 -19.25 -2.96
CA GLN A 435 -13.49 -18.66 -3.95
C GLN A 435 -12.04 -18.57 -3.46
N ASP A 436 -11.74 -19.05 -2.26
CA ASP A 436 -10.41 -19.03 -1.68
C ASP A 436 -9.37 -19.70 -2.59
N LEU A 437 -8.15 -19.16 -2.53
CA LEU A 437 -6.96 -19.74 -3.14
C LEU A 437 -6.20 -20.57 -2.11
N GLU A 438 -5.35 -21.47 -2.60
CA GLU A 438 -4.41 -22.18 -1.72
C GLU A 438 -3.42 -21.18 -1.06
N PRO A 439 -3.08 -21.34 0.23
CA PRO A 439 -2.06 -20.52 0.87
C PRO A 439 -0.74 -20.52 0.09
N GLY A 440 -0.19 -19.34 -0.18
CA GLY A 440 1.05 -19.18 -0.95
C GLY A 440 0.90 -19.37 -2.47
N HIS A 441 -0.32 -19.27 -3.00
CA HIS A 441 -0.57 -19.33 -4.44
C HIS A 441 0.36 -18.36 -5.23
N PRO A 442 1.09 -18.82 -6.27
CA PRO A 442 2.17 -18.05 -6.89
C PRO A 442 1.70 -16.80 -7.66
N GLN A 443 0.41 -16.76 -8.03
CA GLN A 443 -0.21 -15.61 -8.71
C GLN A 443 -0.85 -14.62 -7.74
N LEU A 444 -0.97 -14.95 -6.45
CA LEU A 444 -1.51 -14.04 -5.44
C LEU A 444 -0.40 -13.11 -4.94
N LEU A 445 -0.50 -11.83 -5.29
CA LEU A 445 0.49 -10.82 -4.93
C LEU A 445 0.29 -10.28 -3.50
N GLY A 446 -0.89 -10.48 -2.93
CA GLY A 446 -1.26 -9.98 -1.61
C GLY A 446 -2.68 -9.45 -1.61
N ALA A 447 -2.95 -8.44 -0.79
CA ALA A 447 -4.28 -7.87 -0.62
C ALA A 447 -4.23 -6.34 -0.50
N ALA A 448 -5.37 -5.70 -0.69
CA ALA A 448 -5.59 -4.30 -0.34
C ALA A 448 -7.01 -4.10 0.21
N SER A 449 -7.14 -3.41 1.34
CA SER A 449 -8.43 -2.87 1.76
C SER A 449 -8.74 -1.56 1.06
N ALA A 450 -10.00 -1.16 1.02
CA ALA A 450 -10.42 0.07 0.35
C ALA A 450 -11.38 0.87 1.23
N LEU A 451 -11.27 2.19 1.20
CA LEU A 451 -12.31 3.10 1.66
C LEU A 451 -12.92 3.80 0.44
N TRP A 452 -14.21 3.52 0.20
CA TRP A 452 -14.99 4.11 -0.87
C TRP A 452 -15.94 5.18 -0.33
N ASN A 453 -16.02 6.32 -1.00
CA ASN A 453 -16.77 7.49 -0.55
C ASN A 453 -18.16 7.58 -1.22
N ASP A 454 -18.87 6.45 -1.31
CA ASP A 454 -20.14 6.28 -2.03
C ASP A 454 -21.22 7.29 -1.63
N LEU A 455 -21.36 7.53 -0.31
CA LEU A 455 -22.40 8.39 0.24
C LEU A 455 -22.00 9.87 0.07
N VAL A 456 -21.95 10.33 -1.18
CA VAL A 456 -21.46 11.66 -1.57
C VAL A 456 -22.26 12.82 -0.95
N LEU A 457 -23.55 12.56 -0.63
CA LEU A 457 -24.44 13.52 0.03
C LEU A 457 -24.27 13.59 1.56
N ARG A 458 -23.50 12.66 2.14
CA ARG A 458 -23.24 12.64 3.57
C ARG A 458 -22.02 13.50 3.88
N ASP A 459 -22.10 14.25 4.97
CA ASP A 459 -21.01 15.12 5.41
C ASP A 459 -20.12 14.39 6.40
N TYR A 460 -18.84 14.26 6.04
CA TYR A 460 -17.75 13.75 6.87
C TYR A 460 -16.41 14.14 6.25
N ASP A 461 -15.37 14.13 7.07
CA ASP A 461 -14.03 14.63 6.76
C ASP A 461 -12.96 13.54 6.84
N GLU A 462 -11.72 13.93 6.57
CA GLU A 462 -10.58 13.02 6.57
C GLU A 462 -10.24 12.48 7.97
N HIS A 463 -10.61 13.17 9.05
CA HIS A 463 -10.48 12.63 10.41
C HIS A 463 -11.44 11.48 10.65
N THR A 464 -12.69 11.61 10.16
CA THR A 464 -13.68 10.54 10.20
C THR A 464 -13.22 9.34 9.38
N MET A 465 -12.72 9.57 8.16
CA MET A 465 -12.15 8.51 7.32
C MET A 465 -11.00 7.81 8.03
N HIS A 466 -10.06 8.57 8.61
CA HIS A 466 -8.93 7.99 9.34
C HIS A 466 -9.37 7.12 10.53
N ALA A 467 -10.35 7.57 11.32
CA ALA A 467 -10.88 6.81 12.45
C ALA A 467 -11.57 5.50 12.02
N MET A 468 -12.05 5.40 10.78
CA MET A 468 -12.57 4.16 10.21
C MET A 468 -11.47 3.20 9.73
N ILE A 469 -10.37 3.76 9.23
CA ILE A 469 -9.24 3.01 8.67
C ILE A 469 -8.32 2.44 9.76
N GLU A 470 -7.98 3.28 10.75
CA GLU A 470 -6.95 3.01 11.77
C GLU A 470 -7.12 1.67 12.49
N PRO A 471 -8.33 1.25 12.95
CA PRO A 471 -8.48 0.06 13.79
C PRO A 471 -8.02 -1.25 13.15
N ALA A 472 -8.11 -1.38 11.83
CA ALA A 472 -7.79 -2.62 11.12
C ALA A 472 -6.38 -2.63 10.49
N PHE A 473 -5.70 -1.49 10.40
CA PHE A 473 -4.42 -1.37 9.68
C PHE A 473 -3.31 -2.25 10.26
N GLY A 474 -3.18 -2.28 11.58
CA GLY A 474 -2.22 -3.16 12.25
C GLY A 474 -2.50 -4.63 11.97
N VAL A 475 -3.78 -5.04 11.98
CA VAL A 475 -4.20 -6.41 11.68
C VAL A 475 -3.90 -6.76 10.23
N LEU A 476 -4.33 -5.94 9.27
CA LEU A 476 -4.07 -6.14 7.85
C LEU A 476 -2.57 -6.28 7.57
N ALA A 477 -1.76 -5.40 8.16
CA ALA A 477 -0.31 -5.47 8.07
C ALA A 477 0.26 -6.76 8.67
N GLN A 478 -0.19 -7.18 9.85
CA GLN A 478 0.20 -8.44 10.48
C GLN A 478 -0.05 -9.63 9.54
N LYS A 479 -1.25 -9.69 8.95
CA LYS A 479 -1.69 -10.82 8.13
C LYS A 479 -0.99 -10.88 6.77
N MET A 480 -0.64 -9.74 6.19
CA MET A 480 0.11 -9.68 4.93
C MET A 480 1.63 -9.78 5.09
N TRP A 481 2.18 -9.44 6.26
CA TRP A 481 3.61 -9.52 6.53
C TRP A 481 4.03 -10.87 7.13
N ARG A 482 3.35 -11.33 8.19
CA ARG A 482 3.75 -12.52 8.96
C ARG A 482 2.67 -13.61 8.97
N GLY A 483 1.40 -13.25 8.98
CA GLY A 483 0.31 -14.18 9.20
C GLY A 483 0.10 -14.50 10.68
N PRO A 484 -0.45 -15.67 11.04
CA PRO A 484 -0.66 -16.05 12.43
C PRO A 484 0.66 -16.33 13.18
N VAL A 485 0.70 -15.96 14.45
CA VAL A 485 1.82 -16.26 15.36
C VAL A 485 1.30 -17.22 16.45
N PRO A 486 1.94 -18.40 16.66
CA PRO A 486 1.54 -19.30 17.73
C PRO A 486 1.52 -18.60 19.09
N GLY A 487 0.44 -18.78 19.85
CA GLY A 487 0.27 -18.18 21.17
C GLY A 487 -0.19 -16.71 21.18
N MET A 488 -0.29 -16.05 20.02
CA MET A 488 -0.79 -14.67 19.92
C MET A 488 -2.26 -14.67 19.51
N ASP A 489 -3.16 -14.42 20.45
CA ASP A 489 -4.55 -14.11 20.17
C ASP A 489 -4.77 -12.61 19.88
N PHE A 490 -6.01 -12.24 19.55
CA PHE A 490 -6.35 -10.86 19.20
C PHE A 490 -6.16 -9.89 20.37
N GLU A 491 -6.39 -10.33 21.61
CA GLU A 491 -6.22 -9.49 22.80
C GLU A 491 -4.74 -9.17 23.01
N VAL A 492 -3.88 -10.18 22.96
CA VAL A 492 -2.41 -10.02 23.05
C VAL A 492 -1.90 -9.13 21.93
N PHE A 493 -2.34 -9.37 20.69
CA PHE A 493 -1.96 -8.55 19.54
C PHE A 493 -2.36 -7.08 19.75
N THR A 494 -3.59 -6.81 20.17
CA THR A 494 -4.10 -5.45 20.33
C THR A 494 -3.41 -4.70 21.46
N GLN A 495 -3.12 -5.36 22.58
CA GLN A 495 -2.33 -4.77 23.67
C GLN A 495 -0.90 -4.40 23.20
N GLY A 496 -0.27 -5.27 22.41
CA GLY A 496 1.01 -4.98 21.78
C GLY A 496 0.93 -3.80 20.79
N ALA A 497 -0.05 -3.81 19.89
CA ALA A 497 -0.28 -2.76 18.91
C ALA A 497 -0.50 -1.39 19.55
N GLN A 498 -1.23 -1.32 20.67
CA GLN A 498 -1.42 -0.08 21.44
C GLN A 498 -0.10 0.47 21.97
N THR A 499 0.82 -0.40 22.41
CA THR A 499 2.15 -0.01 22.92
C THR A 499 3.01 0.66 21.84
N VAL A 500 2.84 0.24 20.59
CA VAL A 500 3.60 0.76 19.43
C VAL A 500 2.76 1.63 18.48
N SER A 501 1.67 2.20 18.99
CA SER A 501 0.72 2.99 18.20
C SER A 501 1.23 4.39 17.83
N ALA A 502 2.28 4.88 18.51
CA ALA A 502 2.86 6.20 18.22
C ALA A 502 3.71 6.15 16.93
N TRP A 503 3.25 6.81 15.87
CA TRP A 503 3.96 6.91 14.61
C TRP A 503 4.43 8.35 14.34
N PRO A 504 5.62 8.55 13.74
CA PRO A 504 6.25 9.86 13.64
C PRO A 504 5.80 10.64 12.39
N GLY A 505 5.98 11.96 12.43
CA GLY A 505 5.82 12.85 11.28
C GLY A 505 4.38 13.21 10.94
N ARG A 506 3.41 12.85 11.79
CA ARG A 506 1.99 13.21 11.62
C ARG A 506 1.77 14.71 11.74
N THR A 507 1.04 15.29 10.80
CA THR A 507 0.79 16.74 10.76
C THR A 507 -0.68 17.09 10.79
N PHE A 508 -1.51 16.23 10.23
CA PHE A 508 -2.91 16.46 9.96
C PHE A 508 -3.80 15.68 10.93
N VAL A 509 -3.62 14.35 11.03
CA VAL A 509 -4.40 13.47 11.93
C VAL A 509 -3.76 13.36 13.33
N LYS A 510 -3.47 14.51 13.95
CA LYS A 510 -2.76 14.59 15.24
C LYS A 510 -3.57 14.15 16.45
#